data_AF-A0A316A8I0-F1
#
_entry.id   AF-A0A316A8I0-F1
#
_cell.length_a   1.000
_cell.length_b   1.000
_cell.length_c   1.000
_cell.angle_alpha   90.00
_cell.angle_beta   90.00
_cell.angle_gamma   90.00
#
_symmetry.space_group_name_H-M   'P 1'
#
loop_
_entity.id
_entity.type
_entity.pdbx_description
1 polymer ?
#
loop_
_entity_poly.entity_id
_entity_poly.type
_entity_poly.pdbx_seq_one_letter_code
_entity_poly.pdbx_strand_id
1 'polypeptide(L)'
;MSDNRPATDLRSADAPELVLGPMLRHVDATSATVWVETSGPCTVCVEVGAGVLDVPVTASGATWGVHGHHYAILVVHGLPEGSELPYRVLLGSAGLSSSPSGAADAPQMRCVWPPTEDDDAAAFAAFPPSTLRTARSDGKLRLAFGSCRRSEPLDAAGVAAVGPDALVELAHRTAEAARSEGSFERPDVLLMLGDQLYADEPSEPIKERLERARRDPDVADHPEVAEEICTFEEYTWLYTESWSAPPVRWLLSTMPTCMLLDDHDLRDDWNTSQAWREEMRRKPWFDDRVRGALGSYWVYQHLGNLSPAELDREQLLAAVTAAEDDDARTALLDDYAERADTDPDAARWSYVRDFGRTGTHGGEGGEAGGGVRLVAVDCRCSRRLDPGNRAILDDAEWAWVQEQAQPGAPVDHLLLASTLPVLMVPAFSDIEAWNEALVAGRWGRWLRRPAEALRQAIDLEHWPAFGTSLHDLLRLLAGVAGTTRPPSSILMLSGDVHCSYTARAQLDGVVGSPTAVHQLVMSPFRNPLKPALRVANRLADIAPVRALAGLLARTAGVERPPATWEVEEGPWFDNGVMTVVLDGRSARLEVDHVRVDRDGRWQRRTHHRTLA
;
A
#
# COMPACT_ATOMS: atom_id res chain seq x y z
N MET A 1 5.67 44.06 -39.76
CA MET A 1 6.87 43.46 -40.40
C MET A 1 7.95 43.46 -39.32
N SER A 2 8.32 42.37 -38.65
CA SER A 2 8.19 40.94 -38.88
C SER A 2 7.98 40.25 -37.52
N ASP A 3 6.90 39.47 -37.41
CA ASP A 3 6.65 38.55 -36.29
C ASP A 3 7.50 37.31 -36.54
N ASN A 4 8.44 37.00 -35.64
CA ASN A 4 9.35 35.87 -35.76
C ASN A 4 9.08 34.92 -34.58
N ARG A 5 7.93 34.24 -34.63
CA ARG A 5 7.70 33.05 -33.83
C ARG A 5 8.32 31.86 -34.57
N PRO A 6 9.17 31.05 -33.91
CA PRO A 6 9.62 29.80 -34.50
C PRO A 6 8.39 28.92 -34.74
N ALA A 7 8.22 28.47 -35.98
CA ALA A 7 7.23 27.49 -36.35
C ALA A 7 7.47 26.24 -35.51
N THR A 8 6.51 25.92 -34.64
CA THR A 8 6.38 24.62 -34.02
C THR A 8 6.28 23.59 -35.13
N ASP A 9 7.34 22.80 -35.24
CA ASP A 9 7.46 21.63 -36.08
C ASP A 9 6.31 20.68 -35.67
N LEU A 10 5.25 20.66 -36.48
CA LEU A 10 4.20 19.64 -36.44
C LEU A 10 4.83 18.32 -36.87
N ARG A 11 5.64 17.73 -35.99
CA ARG A 11 5.90 16.30 -36.00
C ARG A 11 4.55 15.59 -35.81
N SER A 12 4.44 14.39 -36.37
CA SER A 12 3.25 13.53 -36.28
C SER A 12 2.55 13.66 -34.93
N ALA A 13 1.22 13.67 -34.91
CA ALA A 13 0.52 13.38 -33.67
C ALA A 13 0.97 11.97 -33.24
N ASP A 14 1.93 11.89 -32.31
CA ASP A 14 2.58 10.64 -31.98
C ASP A 14 1.55 9.68 -31.38
N ALA A 15 1.66 8.40 -31.75
CA ALA A 15 0.76 7.37 -31.25
C ALA A 15 0.88 7.30 -29.71
N PRO A 16 -0.23 7.10 -28.98
CA PRO A 16 -0.18 7.02 -27.53
C PRO A 16 0.76 5.90 -27.07
N GLU A 17 1.48 6.16 -25.98
CA GLU A 17 2.46 5.28 -25.36
C GLU A 17 2.04 4.92 -23.94
N LEU A 18 2.53 3.79 -23.44
CA LEU A 18 2.31 3.33 -22.08
C LEU A 18 3.36 3.92 -21.15
N VAL A 19 2.99 4.96 -20.41
CA VAL A 19 3.88 5.68 -19.47
C VAL A 19 4.18 4.79 -18.26
N LEU A 20 3.14 4.25 -17.61
CA LEU A 20 3.29 3.39 -16.44
C LEU A 20 2.26 2.25 -16.45
N GLY A 21 2.59 1.15 -15.78
CA GLY A 21 1.83 -0.09 -15.80
C GLY A 21 2.21 -1.03 -16.96
N PRO A 22 1.37 -2.02 -17.30
CA PRO A 22 0.15 -2.36 -16.59
C PRO A 22 0.43 -2.82 -15.16
N MET A 23 -0.51 -2.51 -14.29
CA MET A 23 -0.53 -3.02 -12.92
C MET A 23 -1.77 -3.90 -12.75
N LEU A 24 -1.55 -5.13 -12.32
CA LEU A 24 -2.61 -6.03 -11.91
C LEU A 24 -3.03 -5.64 -10.49
N ARG A 25 -4.29 -5.22 -10.33
CA ARG A 25 -4.78 -4.64 -9.09
C ARG A 25 -5.61 -5.64 -8.29
N HIS A 26 -6.88 -5.79 -8.65
CA HIS A 26 -7.80 -6.72 -8.01
C HIS A 26 -7.97 -7.97 -8.88
N VAL A 27 -7.93 -9.16 -8.28
CA VAL A 27 -8.26 -10.41 -8.96
C VAL A 27 -9.12 -11.27 -8.05
N ASP A 28 -10.26 -11.72 -8.55
CA ASP A 28 -11.12 -12.68 -7.87
C ASP A 28 -11.21 -14.00 -8.65
N ALA A 29 -12.24 -14.81 -8.41
CA ALA A 29 -12.44 -16.09 -9.08
C ALA A 29 -12.69 -15.94 -10.59
N THR A 30 -13.27 -14.82 -11.04
CA THR A 30 -13.77 -14.65 -12.43
C THR A 30 -13.48 -13.28 -13.05
N SER A 31 -12.81 -12.39 -12.32
CA SER A 31 -12.49 -11.05 -12.80
C SER A 31 -11.08 -10.60 -12.41
N ALA A 32 -10.53 -9.68 -13.21
CA ALA A 32 -9.26 -9.04 -12.96
C ALA A 32 -9.31 -7.55 -13.33
N THR A 33 -8.74 -6.69 -12.50
CA THR A 33 -8.63 -5.24 -12.72
C THR A 33 -7.21 -4.88 -13.12
N VAL A 34 -7.06 -4.20 -14.25
CA VAL A 34 -5.78 -3.71 -14.77
C VAL A 34 -5.79 -2.19 -14.82
N TRP A 35 -4.74 -1.57 -14.26
CA TRP A 35 -4.52 -0.12 -14.29
C TRP A 35 -3.37 0.24 -15.23
N VAL A 36 -3.49 1.35 -15.96
CA VAL A 36 -2.45 1.92 -16.83
C VAL A 36 -2.46 3.45 -16.81
N GLU A 37 -1.29 4.03 -17.09
CA GLU A 37 -1.11 5.45 -17.44
C GLU A 37 -0.55 5.55 -18.86
N THR A 38 -1.05 6.50 -19.65
CA THR A 38 -0.68 6.71 -21.05
C THR A 38 -0.28 8.14 -21.35
N SER A 39 0.54 8.35 -22.37
CA SER A 39 1.12 9.66 -22.72
C SER A 39 0.12 10.67 -23.30
N GLY A 40 -1.10 10.23 -23.60
CA GLY A 40 -2.13 11.04 -24.24
C GLY A 40 -3.48 10.33 -24.20
N PRO A 41 -4.57 11.02 -24.57
CA PRO A 41 -5.90 10.43 -24.59
C PRO A 41 -5.96 9.30 -25.63
N CYS A 42 -6.41 8.12 -25.21
CA CYS A 42 -6.48 6.95 -26.09
C CYS A 42 -7.55 5.95 -25.66
N THR A 43 -7.73 4.90 -26.45
CA THR A 43 -8.48 3.70 -26.05
C THR A 43 -7.52 2.64 -25.59
N VAL A 44 -7.74 2.08 -24.40
CA VAL A 44 -6.99 0.96 -23.84
C VAL A 44 -7.81 -0.31 -24.02
N CYS A 45 -7.17 -1.39 -24.46
CA CYS A 45 -7.75 -2.72 -24.51
C CYS A 45 -6.86 -3.71 -23.76
N VAL A 46 -7.45 -4.51 -22.87
CA VAL A 46 -6.81 -5.64 -22.20
C VAL A 46 -7.36 -6.91 -22.83
N GLU A 47 -6.47 -7.72 -23.41
CA GLU A 47 -6.80 -9.01 -24.02
C GLU A 47 -6.19 -10.14 -23.17
N VAL A 48 -7.03 -11.06 -22.70
CA VAL A 48 -6.65 -12.14 -21.78
C VAL A 48 -6.84 -13.51 -22.42
N GLY A 49 -5.84 -14.38 -22.26
CA GLY A 49 -5.92 -15.77 -22.67
C GLY A 49 -5.63 -16.01 -24.15
N ALA A 50 -5.07 -15.03 -24.87
CA ALA A 50 -4.68 -15.21 -26.27
C ALA A 50 -3.71 -16.39 -26.45
N GLY A 51 -4.10 -17.37 -27.26
CA GLY A 51 -3.34 -18.61 -27.49
C GLY A 51 -3.50 -19.68 -26.40
N VAL A 52 -4.31 -19.43 -25.36
CA VAL A 52 -4.64 -20.39 -24.29
C VAL A 52 -6.14 -20.70 -24.27
N LEU A 53 -6.99 -19.68 -24.39
CA LEU A 53 -8.44 -19.83 -24.51
C LEU A 53 -8.86 -19.93 -25.99
N ASP A 54 -9.96 -20.63 -26.25
CA ASP A 54 -10.56 -20.71 -27.60
C ASP A 54 -10.94 -19.31 -28.13
N VAL A 55 -11.44 -18.46 -27.23
CA VAL A 55 -11.76 -17.06 -27.48
C VAL A 55 -11.15 -16.23 -26.36
N PRO A 56 -10.24 -15.28 -26.66
CA PRO A 56 -9.69 -14.37 -25.66
C PRO A 56 -10.80 -13.52 -25.04
N VAL A 57 -10.69 -13.25 -23.75
CA VAL A 57 -11.58 -12.33 -23.04
C VAL A 57 -10.99 -10.93 -23.17
N THR A 58 -11.81 -9.94 -23.51
CA THR A 58 -11.35 -8.55 -23.69
C THR A 58 -12.13 -7.57 -22.84
N ALA A 59 -11.44 -6.54 -22.36
CA ALA A 59 -12.04 -5.34 -21.79
C ALA A 59 -11.44 -4.12 -22.47
N SER A 60 -12.23 -3.08 -22.72
CA SER A 60 -11.74 -1.85 -23.34
C SER A 60 -12.43 -0.63 -22.78
N GLY A 61 -11.71 0.48 -22.73
CA GLY A 61 -12.24 1.77 -22.27
C GLY A 61 -11.36 2.93 -22.74
N ALA A 62 -11.94 4.12 -22.77
CA ALA A 62 -11.20 5.35 -23.02
C ALA A 62 -10.43 5.76 -21.75
N THR A 63 -9.27 6.38 -21.94
CA THR A 63 -8.56 7.03 -20.84
C THR A 63 -9.27 8.31 -20.42
N TRP A 64 -9.15 8.67 -19.15
CA TRP A 64 -9.59 9.96 -18.60
C TRP A 64 -8.39 10.75 -18.10
N GLY A 65 -8.41 12.07 -18.27
CA GLY A 65 -7.30 12.95 -17.90
C GLY A 65 -7.50 13.68 -16.58
N VAL A 66 -6.45 13.76 -15.76
CA VAL A 66 -6.34 14.65 -14.59
C VAL A 66 -4.92 15.19 -14.53
N HIS A 67 -4.75 16.47 -14.20
CA HIS A 67 -3.43 17.12 -14.10
C HIS A 67 -2.55 16.94 -15.35
N GLY A 68 -3.13 16.77 -16.55
CA GLY A 68 -2.39 16.53 -17.79
C GLY A 68 -1.91 15.09 -18.01
N HIS A 69 -2.25 14.15 -17.13
CA HIS A 69 -1.96 12.72 -17.25
C HIS A 69 -3.22 11.94 -17.61
N HIS A 70 -3.09 10.83 -18.34
CA HIS A 70 -4.22 10.03 -18.81
C HIS A 70 -4.18 8.61 -18.27
N TYR A 71 -5.28 8.18 -17.64
CA TYR A 71 -5.36 6.91 -16.94
C TYR A 71 -6.51 6.04 -17.44
N ALA A 72 -6.37 4.73 -17.30
CA ALA A 72 -7.48 3.79 -17.41
C ALA A 72 -7.38 2.71 -16.33
N ILE A 73 -8.54 2.36 -15.76
CA ILE A 73 -8.72 1.20 -14.90
C ILE A 73 -9.80 0.33 -15.53
N LEU A 74 -9.44 -0.88 -15.93
CA LEU A 74 -10.30 -1.79 -16.70
C LEU A 74 -10.54 -3.08 -15.95
N VAL A 75 -11.80 -3.47 -15.82
CA VAL A 75 -12.19 -4.76 -15.26
C VAL A 75 -12.45 -5.75 -16.39
N VAL A 76 -11.69 -6.84 -16.41
CA VAL A 76 -11.90 -7.98 -17.29
C VAL A 76 -12.79 -8.98 -16.56
N HIS A 77 -14.02 -9.19 -17.03
CA HIS A 77 -14.98 -10.14 -16.45
C HIS A 77 -15.06 -11.45 -17.23
N GLY A 78 -15.56 -12.50 -16.58
CA GLY A 78 -15.86 -13.78 -17.25
C GLY A 78 -14.62 -14.66 -17.46
N LEU A 79 -13.60 -14.47 -16.63
CA LEU A 79 -12.40 -15.30 -16.62
C LEU A 79 -12.72 -16.69 -16.02
N PRO A 80 -12.12 -17.77 -16.54
CA PRO A 80 -12.23 -19.09 -15.91
C PRO A 80 -11.65 -19.11 -14.49
N GLU A 81 -12.32 -19.78 -13.56
CA GLU A 81 -11.84 -19.94 -12.18
C GLU A 81 -10.56 -20.78 -12.09
N GLY A 82 -9.67 -20.42 -11.15
CA GLY A 82 -8.42 -21.13 -10.90
C GLY A 82 -7.48 -21.25 -12.12
N SER A 83 -7.52 -20.28 -13.03
CA SER A 83 -6.73 -20.28 -14.26
C SER A 83 -5.57 -19.29 -14.19
N GLU A 84 -4.47 -19.62 -14.86
CA GLU A 84 -3.35 -18.71 -15.09
C GLU A 84 -3.30 -18.37 -16.59
N LEU A 85 -3.57 -17.11 -16.94
CA LEU A 85 -3.77 -16.69 -18.31
C LEU A 85 -2.78 -15.57 -18.67
N PRO A 86 -2.07 -15.66 -19.81
CA PRO A 86 -1.29 -14.55 -20.31
C PRO A 86 -2.24 -13.42 -20.74
N TYR A 87 -1.80 -12.17 -20.64
CA TYR A 87 -2.56 -11.05 -21.15
C TYR A 87 -1.70 -10.04 -21.90
N ARG A 88 -2.37 -9.20 -22.67
CA ARG A 88 -1.78 -8.10 -23.43
C ARG A 88 -2.50 -6.80 -23.14
N VAL A 89 -1.77 -5.69 -23.25
CA VAL A 89 -2.36 -4.35 -23.29
C VAL A 89 -2.12 -3.75 -24.65
N LEU A 90 -3.19 -3.22 -25.24
CA LEU A 90 -3.16 -2.55 -26.52
C LEU A 90 -3.69 -1.13 -26.42
N LEU A 91 -3.07 -0.20 -27.16
CA LEU A 91 -3.50 1.19 -27.26
C LEU A 91 -3.97 1.50 -28.69
N GLY A 92 -5.06 2.25 -28.81
CA GLY A 92 -5.57 2.80 -30.06
C GLY A 92 -5.90 4.28 -29.94
N SER A 93 -5.89 5.02 -31.04
CA SER A 93 -6.16 6.47 -31.05
C SER A 93 -7.55 6.83 -30.46
N ALA A 94 -7.65 7.98 -29.79
CA ALA A 94 -8.91 8.50 -29.26
C ALA A 94 -9.93 8.82 -30.38
N GLY A 95 -11.22 8.60 -30.11
CA GLY A 95 -12.33 9.01 -30.99
C GLY A 95 -12.82 7.98 -32.00
N LEU A 96 -12.26 6.76 -32.03
CA LEU A 96 -12.75 5.68 -32.89
C LEU A 96 -13.88 4.92 -32.20
N SER A 97 -15.11 5.44 -32.38
CA SER A 97 -16.36 4.79 -31.98
C SER A 97 -16.42 3.33 -32.44
N SER A 98 -16.87 2.46 -31.55
CA SER A 98 -17.28 1.07 -31.85
C SER A 98 -18.54 1.05 -32.73
N SER A 99 -18.40 1.36 -34.03
CA SER A 99 -19.44 1.08 -35.01
C SER A 99 -19.16 -0.25 -35.72
N PRO A 100 -20.08 -1.23 -35.69
CA PRO A 100 -19.96 -2.45 -36.47
C PRO A 100 -20.54 -2.21 -37.86
N SER A 101 -19.77 -1.61 -38.77
CA SER A 101 -20.10 -1.67 -40.19
C SER A 101 -18.88 -1.56 -41.10
N GLY A 102 -18.47 -2.69 -41.69
CA GLY A 102 -17.72 -2.72 -42.94
C GLY A 102 -16.21 -2.57 -42.81
N ALA A 103 -15.49 -3.64 -43.11
CA ALA A 103 -14.03 -3.71 -43.19
C ALA A 103 -13.38 -2.59 -44.03
N ALA A 104 -12.59 -1.73 -43.37
CA ALA A 104 -11.35 -1.12 -43.85
C ALA A 104 -10.70 -0.21 -42.77
N ASP A 105 -11.49 0.39 -41.87
CA ASP A 105 -11.05 1.41 -40.91
C ASP A 105 -11.33 1.02 -39.44
N ALA A 106 -11.05 -0.23 -39.05
CA ALA A 106 -11.03 -0.57 -37.63
C ALA A 106 -9.83 0.14 -36.96
N PRO A 107 -9.98 0.74 -35.76
CA PRO A 107 -8.87 1.36 -35.05
C PRO A 107 -7.69 0.38 -34.96
N GLN A 108 -6.53 0.77 -35.49
CA GLN A 108 -5.33 -0.03 -35.35
C GLN A 108 -4.89 0.00 -33.88
N MET A 109 -5.12 -1.13 -33.19
CA MET A 109 -4.65 -1.33 -31.83
C MET A 109 -3.19 -1.80 -31.87
N ARG A 110 -2.30 -1.10 -31.15
CA ARG A 110 -0.89 -1.45 -31.01
C ARG A 110 -0.67 -2.14 -29.67
N CYS A 111 -0.04 -3.32 -29.67
CA CYS A 111 0.36 -4.00 -28.45
C CYS A 111 1.50 -3.23 -27.78
N VAL A 112 1.29 -2.79 -26.54
CA VAL A 112 2.28 -2.07 -25.72
C VAL A 112 2.74 -2.89 -24.52
N TRP A 113 2.03 -3.97 -24.19
CA TRP A 113 2.44 -4.94 -23.17
C TRP A 113 2.09 -6.37 -23.60
N PRO A 114 3.02 -7.35 -23.48
CA PRO A 114 4.43 -7.17 -23.11
C PRO A 114 5.17 -6.27 -24.12
N PRO A 115 6.28 -5.61 -23.74
CA PRO A 115 7.06 -4.81 -24.68
C PRO A 115 7.64 -5.71 -25.78
N THR A 116 7.30 -5.44 -27.04
CA THR A 116 7.76 -6.23 -28.20
C THR A 116 8.65 -5.46 -29.16
N GLU A 117 8.82 -4.16 -28.95
CA GLU A 117 9.60 -3.23 -29.78
C GLU A 117 10.72 -2.60 -28.94
N ASP A 118 11.83 -2.22 -29.60
CA ASP A 118 12.90 -1.36 -29.09
C ASP A 118 13.68 -1.82 -27.83
N ASP A 119 14.36 -0.86 -27.18
CA ASP A 119 15.26 -1.03 -26.03
C ASP A 119 14.55 -1.58 -24.77
N ASP A 120 13.24 -1.37 -24.65
CA ASP A 120 12.43 -1.89 -23.53
C ASP A 120 12.30 -3.42 -23.58
N ALA A 121 12.13 -4.02 -24.77
CA ALA A 121 12.02 -5.47 -24.90
C ALA A 121 13.27 -6.19 -24.35
N ALA A 122 14.46 -5.59 -24.49
CA ALA A 122 15.70 -6.13 -23.93
C ALA A 122 15.71 -6.09 -22.38
N ALA A 123 15.16 -5.02 -21.79
CA ALA A 123 15.07 -4.87 -20.33
C ALA A 123 14.14 -5.91 -19.69
N PHE A 124 13.10 -6.35 -20.40
CA PHE A 124 12.14 -7.35 -19.92
C PHE A 124 12.46 -8.79 -20.35
N ALA A 125 13.47 -9.02 -21.19
CA ALA A 125 13.84 -10.36 -21.67
C ALA A 125 14.16 -11.37 -20.54
N ALA A 126 14.60 -10.86 -19.38
CA ALA A 126 14.87 -11.66 -18.18
C ALA A 126 13.61 -12.11 -17.43
N PHE A 127 12.40 -11.72 -17.86
CA PHE A 127 11.12 -12.05 -17.22
C PHE A 127 10.19 -12.80 -18.20
N PRO A 128 9.39 -13.78 -17.72
CA PRO A 128 8.41 -14.45 -18.58
C PRO A 128 7.24 -13.49 -18.90
N PRO A 129 6.39 -13.80 -19.90
CA PRO A 129 5.19 -13.01 -20.17
C PRO A 129 4.32 -12.87 -18.92
N SER A 130 3.77 -11.68 -18.68
CA SER A 130 2.87 -11.44 -17.55
C SER A 130 1.62 -12.30 -17.66
N THR A 131 1.24 -12.89 -16.54
CA THR A 131 0.01 -13.68 -16.40
C THR A 131 -0.87 -13.07 -15.32
N LEU A 132 -2.17 -13.28 -15.43
CA LEU A 132 -3.12 -13.10 -14.35
C LEU A 132 -3.60 -14.46 -13.85
N ARG A 133 -3.74 -14.60 -12.54
CA ARG A 133 -4.19 -15.85 -11.90
C ARG A 133 -5.48 -15.62 -11.15
N THR A 134 -6.58 -16.17 -11.66
CA THR A 134 -7.85 -16.13 -10.93
C THR A 134 -7.77 -16.98 -9.68
N ALA A 135 -8.54 -16.59 -8.66
CA ALA A 135 -8.48 -17.23 -7.34
C ALA A 135 -8.75 -18.74 -7.44
N ARG A 136 -7.94 -19.53 -6.73
CA ARG A 136 -8.05 -20.99 -6.68
C ARG A 136 -9.24 -21.42 -5.83
N SER A 137 -9.88 -22.51 -6.21
CA SER A 137 -11.01 -23.08 -5.46
C SER A 137 -10.61 -23.85 -4.20
N ASP A 138 -9.30 -24.07 -3.98
CA ASP A 138 -8.75 -24.86 -2.86
C ASP A 138 -8.62 -24.06 -1.55
N GLY A 139 -8.90 -22.75 -1.58
CA GLY A 139 -8.89 -21.91 -0.39
C GLY A 139 -7.49 -21.60 0.15
N LYS A 140 -6.44 -21.93 -0.60
CA LYS A 140 -5.06 -21.58 -0.24
C LYS A 140 -4.77 -20.14 -0.63
N LEU A 141 -4.11 -19.40 0.25
CA LEU A 141 -3.66 -18.03 0.00
C LEU A 141 -2.20 -17.85 0.45
N ARG A 142 -1.36 -17.33 -0.43
CA ARG A 142 -0.02 -16.82 -0.12
C ARG A 142 -0.02 -15.30 -0.28
N LEU A 143 -0.10 -14.57 0.83
CA LEU A 143 -0.10 -13.10 0.84
C LEU A 143 1.29 -12.60 1.24
N ALA A 144 2.01 -12.01 0.30
CA ALA A 144 3.28 -11.32 0.56
C ALA A 144 3.00 -9.88 1.01
N PHE A 145 3.75 -9.37 2.01
CA PHE A 145 3.58 -8.01 2.50
C PHE A 145 4.86 -7.36 3.04
N GLY A 146 4.81 -6.03 3.12
CA GLY A 146 5.78 -5.15 3.76
C GLY A 146 5.52 -3.66 3.48
N SER A 147 6.40 -2.75 3.87
CA SER A 147 6.27 -1.29 3.69
C SER A 147 7.62 -0.62 3.35
N CYS A 148 7.73 0.70 3.54
CA CYS A 148 8.98 1.47 3.62
C CYS A 148 9.99 1.13 2.51
N ARG A 149 9.63 1.51 1.28
CA ARG A 149 10.46 1.33 0.09
C ARG A 149 10.98 2.67 -0.39
N ARG A 150 12.17 3.07 0.06
CA ARG A 150 12.81 4.26 -0.50
C ARG A 150 13.35 3.95 -1.90
N SER A 151 12.99 4.79 -2.85
CA SER A 151 13.46 4.68 -4.23
C SER A 151 14.87 5.25 -4.36
N GLU A 152 15.75 4.46 -4.95
CA GLU A 152 17.13 4.81 -5.27
C GLU A 152 17.52 4.03 -6.54
N PRO A 153 18.53 4.47 -7.32
CA PRO A 153 19.06 3.67 -8.42
C PRO A 153 19.38 2.22 -7.98
N LEU A 154 19.15 1.25 -8.86
CA LEU A 154 19.45 -0.16 -8.60
C LEU A 154 20.93 -0.50 -8.83
N ASP A 155 21.78 0.50 -9.02
CA ASP A 155 23.22 0.35 -9.19
C ASP A 155 23.94 0.13 -7.85
N ALA A 156 25.26 -0.05 -7.91
CA ALA A 156 26.08 -0.28 -6.73
C ALA A 156 26.03 0.87 -5.71
N ALA A 157 25.82 2.12 -6.17
CA ALA A 157 25.76 3.28 -5.29
C ALA A 157 24.44 3.31 -4.52
N GLY A 158 23.31 3.12 -5.20
CA GLY A 158 22.01 3.05 -4.54
C GLY A 158 21.88 1.83 -3.62
N VAL A 159 22.43 0.68 -4.00
CA VAL A 159 22.50 -0.50 -3.12
C VAL A 159 23.37 -0.24 -1.88
N ALA A 160 24.46 0.52 -2.01
CA ALA A 160 25.27 0.90 -0.85
C ALA A 160 24.53 1.90 0.08
N ALA A 161 23.69 2.76 -0.48
CA ALA A 161 22.94 3.77 0.26
C ALA A 161 21.76 3.18 1.05
N VAL A 162 20.91 2.36 0.41
CA VAL A 162 19.64 1.86 0.99
C VAL A 162 19.51 0.33 0.99
N GLY A 163 20.57 -0.39 0.66
CA GLY A 163 20.55 -1.83 0.58
C GLY A 163 19.80 -2.37 -0.66
N PRO A 164 19.72 -3.71 -0.78
CA PRO A 164 19.03 -4.37 -1.87
C PRO A 164 17.51 -4.16 -1.78
N ASP A 165 16.85 -4.07 -2.92
CA ASP A 165 15.40 -3.92 -3.02
C ASP A 165 14.69 -5.28 -2.89
N ALA A 166 13.88 -5.44 -1.86
CA ALA A 166 13.17 -6.70 -1.59
C ALA A 166 12.13 -7.06 -2.67
N LEU A 167 11.54 -6.06 -3.36
CA LEU A 167 10.60 -6.30 -4.45
C LEU A 167 11.31 -6.76 -5.72
N VAL A 168 12.53 -6.28 -5.97
CA VAL A 168 13.37 -6.77 -7.08
C VAL A 168 13.71 -8.24 -6.88
N GLU A 169 14.12 -8.65 -5.68
CA GLU A 169 14.35 -10.07 -5.37
C GLU A 169 13.06 -10.89 -5.51
N LEU A 170 11.92 -10.38 -5.02
CA LEU A 170 10.63 -11.06 -5.16
C LEU A 170 10.24 -11.25 -6.64
N ALA A 171 10.49 -10.25 -7.49
CA ALA A 171 10.28 -10.33 -8.93
C ALA A 171 11.12 -11.46 -9.56
N HIS A 172 12.42 -11.50 -9.29
CA HIS A 172 13.30 -12.53 -9.83
C HIS A 172 12.89 -13.93 -9.40
N ARG A 173 12.56 -14.14 -8.12
CA ARG A 173 12.06 -15.43 -7.64
C ARG A 173 10.74 -15.84 -8.28
N THR A 174 9.84 -14.88 -8.45
CA THR A 174 8.54 -15.12 -9.09
C THR A 174 8.74 -15.52 -10.54
N ALA A 175 9.69 -14.89 -11.25
CA ALA A 175 10.06 -15.24 -12.62
C ALA A 175 10.74 -16.62 -12.71
N GLU A 176 11.61 -16.98 -11.76
CA GLU A 176 12.24 -18.31 -11.68
C GLU A 176 11.21 -19.43 -11.45
N ALA A 177 10.27 -19.22 -10.54
CA ALA A 177 9.19 -20.18 -10.27
C ALA A 177 8.20 -20.31 -11.42
N ALA A 178 8.01 -19.27 -12.23
CA ALA A 178 7.22 -19.37 -13.45
C ALA A 178 7.91 -20.19 -14.56
N ARG A 179 9.24 -20.32 -14.53
CA ARG A 179 10.03 -21.05 -15.54
C ARG A 179 10.32 -22.51 -15.19
N SER A 180 10.28 -22.85 -13.91
CA SER A 180 10.69 -24.16 -13.41
C SER A 180 9.76 -24.66 -12.32
N GLU A 181 9.58 -25.98 -12.25
CA GLU A 181 8.92 -26.66 -11.12
C GLU A 181 9.85 -26.67 -9.88
N GLY A 182 10.28 -25.49 -9.46
CA GLY A 182 11.11 -25.28 -8.28
C GLY A 182 10.31 -25.37 -6.98
N SER A 183 11.01 -25.31 -5.86
CA SER A 183 10.39 -25.34 -4.52
C SER A 183 9.74 -24.02 -4.08
N PHE A 184 10.01 -22.91 -4.78
CA PHE A 184 9.39 -21.62 -4.47
C PHE A 184 8.00 -21.53 -5.08
N GLU A 185 7.00 -21.40 -4.22
CA GLU A 185 5.63 -21.11 -4.64
C GLU A 185 5.40 -19.60 -4.61
N ARG A 186 5.06 -19.04 -5.78
CA ARG A 186 4.80 -17.62 -5.97
C ARG A 186 3.69 -17.15 -5.00
N PRO A 187 3.79 -15.96 -4.38
CA PRO A 187 2.66 -15.35 -3.70
C PRO A 187 1.47 -15.20 -4.64
N ASP A 188 0.25 -15.16 -4.10
CA ASP A 188 -1.00 -14.90 -4.82
C ASP A 188 -1.30 -13.40 -4.91
N VAL A 189 -0.94 -12.65 -3.86
CA VAL A 189 -1.20 -11.22 -3.69
C VAL A 189 0.00 -10.55 -3.01
N LEU A 190 0.30 -9.30 -3.40
CA LEU A 190 1.22 -8.41 -2.72
C LEU A 190 0.43 -7.31 -1.98
N LEU A 191 0.72 -7.12 -0.69
CA LEU A 191 0.16 -6.05 0.14
C LEU A 191 1.27 -5.08 0.57
N MET A 192 1.18 -3.83 0.15
CA MET A 192 2.13 -2.77 0.48
C MET A 192 1.50 -1.86 1.54
N LEU A 193 2.11 -1.79 2.72
CA LEU A 193 1.51 -1.23 3.94
C LEU A 193 2.06 0.17 4.28
N GLY A 194 2.07 1.10 3.33
CA GLY A 194 2.62 2.44 3.57
C GLY A 194 4.05 2.69 3.09
N ASP A 195 4.38 3.96 2.88
CA ASP A 195 5.69 4.44 2.44
C ASP A 195 6.14 3.77 1.14
N GLN A 196 5.22 3.77 0.16
CA GLN A 196 5.57 3.40 -1.21
C GLN A 196 6.42 4.49 -1.85
N LEU A 197 6.17 5.74 -1.43
CA LEU A 197 6.85 6.95 -1.84
C LEU A 197 7.46 7.62 -0.60
N TYR A 198 8.50 8.42 -0.83
CA TYR A 198 9.11 9.31 0.17
C TYR A 198 9.10 10.73 -0.40
N ALA A 199 8.01 11.47 -0.13
CA ALA A 199 7.78 12.78 -0.70
C ALA A 199 8.64 13.89 -0.08
N ASP A 200 9.13 13.65 1.12
CA ASP A 200 9.98 14.50 1.95
C ASP A 200 11.46 14.09 1.90
N GLU A 201 11.74 12.81 1.62
CA GLU A 201 13.08 12.28 1.36
C GLU A 201 13.22 11.68 -0.05
N PRO A 202 13.02 12.47 -1.13
CA PRO A 202 13.17 11.95 -2.49
C PRO A 202 14.64 11.65 -2.81
N SER A 203 14.84 10.81 -3.83
CA SER A 203 16.17 10.45 -4.33
C SER A 203 16.94 11.65 -4.91
N GLU A 204 18.26 11.51 -5.02
CA GLU A 204 19.10 12.56 -5.61
C GLU A 204 18.68 12.95 -7.05
N PRO A 205 18.36 12.00 -7.97
CA PRO A 205 17.85 12.35 -9.29
C PRO A 205 16.55 13.18 -9.28
N ILE A 206 15.67 12.93 -8.32
CA ILE A 206 14.43 13.70 -8.16
C ILE A 206 14.72 15.09 -7.62
N LYS A 207 15.64 15.22 -6.65
CA LYS A 207 16.10 16.52 -6.15
C LYS A 207 16.72 17.37 -7.27
N GLU A 208 17.59 16.80 -8.10
CA GLU A 208 18.14 17.49 -9.28
C GLU A 208 17.07 17.91 -10.30
N ARG A 209 15.96 17.17 -10.38
CA ARG A 209 14.80 17.52 -11.23
C ARG A 209 14.01 18.67 -10.60
N LEU A 210 13.76 18.65 -9.30
CA LEU A 210 13.11 19.74 -8.55
C LEU A 210 13.92 21.03 -8.69
N GLU A 211 15.23 21.00 -8.44
CA GLU A 211 16.12 22.17 -8.60
C GLU A 211 16.08 22.75 -10.02
N ARG A 212 15.91 21.90 -11.05
CA ARG A 212 15.75 22.35 -12.43
C ARG A 212 14.40 23.01 -12.67
N ALA A 213 13.32 22.40 -12.18
CA ALA A 213 11.97 22.89 -12.35
C ALA A 213 11.77 24.25 -11.64
N ARG A 214 12.28 24.39 -10.41
CA ARG A 214 12.16 25.62 -9.61
C ARG A 214 12.99 26.81 -10.12
N ARG A 215 13.84 26.62 -11.14
CA ARG A 215 14.49 27.75 -11.84
C ARG A 215 13.53 28.48 -12.78
N ASP A 216 12.39 27.88 -13.10
CA ASP A 216 11.34 28.51 -13.87
C ASP A 216 10.56 29.52 -13.00
N PRO A 217 10.47 30.81 -13.40
CA PRO A 217 9.74 31.81 -12.63
C PRO A 217 8.22 31.56 -12.53
N ASP A 218 7.65 30.73 -13.42
CA ASP A 218 6.23 30.42 -13.42
C ASP A 218 5.86 29.27 -12.47
N VAL A 219 6.86 28.60 -11.88
CA VAL A 219 6.67 27.55 -10.88
C VAL A 219 6.67 28.17 -9.48
N ALA A 220 5.66 27.84 -8.67
CA ALA A 220 5.62 28.26 -7.28
C ALA A 220 6.86 27.74 -6.52
N ASP A 221 7.68 28.66 -6.01
CA ASP A 221 8.89 28.33 -5.26
C ASP A 221 8.65 28.49 -3.75
N HIS A 222 8.93 27.42 -3.03
CA HIS A 222 8.79 27.34 -1.59
C HIS A 222 10.13 26.88 -1.00
N PRO A 223 11.01 27.82 -0.57
CA PRO A 223 12.36 27.48 -0.14
C PRO A 223 12.46 26.46 1.00
N GLU A 224 11.41 26.32 1.81
CA GLU A 224 11.34 25.32 2.88
C GLU A 224 11.26 23.88 2.36
N VAL A 225 10.67 23.68 1.19
CA VAL A 225 10.40 22.39 0.56
C VAL A 225 11.02 22.32 -0.84
N ALA A 226 12.13 23.03 -1.05
CA ALA A 226 12.79 23.12 -2.36
C ALA A 226 13.32 21.76 -2.87
N GLU A 227 13.67 20.86 -1.94
CA GLU A 227 14.10 19.49 -2.22
C GLU A 227 13.01 18.44 -1.96
N GLU A 228 11.77 18.86 -1.66
CA GLU A 228 10.65 17.96 -1.42
C GLU A 228 9.64 18.06 -2.58
N ILE A 229 8.86 16.99 -2.81
CA ILE A 229 7.75 16.94 -3.77
C ILE A 229 6.61 17.85 -3.29
N CYS A 230 5.74 18.43 -4.11
CA CYS A 230 4.59 19.19 -3.61
C CYS A 230 3.37 19.02 -4.51
N THR A 231 3.55 19.04 -5.82
CA THR A 231 2.43 19.05 -6.76
C THR A 231 2.09 17.65 -7.26
N PHE A 232 0.89 17.47 -7.83
CA PHE A 232 0.50 16.20 -8.46
C PHE A 232 1.51 15.74 -9.52
N GLU A 233 1.96 16.66 -10.40
CA GLU A 233 3.00 16.40 -11.40
C GLU A 233 4.27 15.85 -10.74
N GLU A 234 4.75 16.45 -9.66
CA GLU A 234 5.95 16.01 -8.94
C GLU A 234 5.76 14.62 -8.30
N TYR A 235 4.56 14.32 -7.79
CA TYR A 235 4.20 12.99 -7.31
C TYR A 235 4.27 11.93 -8.41
N THR A 236 3.89 12.26 -9.65
CA THR A 236 4.03 11.31 -10.78
C THR A 236 5.48 10.90 -11.04
N TRP A 237 6.45 11.77 -10.70
CA TRP A 237 7.87 11.45 -10.83
C TRP A 237 8.28 10.39 -9.82
N LEU A 238 7.76 10.45 -8.59
CA LEU A 238 8.00 9.42 -7.57
C LEU A 238 7.35 8.09 -7.94
N TYR A 239 6.13 8.09 -8.47
CA TYR A 239 5.51 6.85 -8.96
C TYR A 239 6.29 6.25 -10.12
N THR A 240 6.73 7.08 -11.06
CA THR A 240 7.57 6.65 -12.18
C THR A 240 8.87 6.05 -11.66
N GLU A 241 9.61 6.73 -10.79
CA GLU A 241 10.84 6.20 -10.20
C GLU A 241 10.60 4.89 -9.46
N SER A 242 9.52 4.82 -8.68
CA SER A 242 9.24 3.69 -7.82
C SER A 242 8.83 2.45 -8.59
N TRP A 243 8.06 2.58 -9.67
CA TRP A 243 7.38 1.45 -10.33
C TRP A 243 7.90 1.13 -11.73
N SER A 244 8.68 2.00 -12.36
CA SER A 244 9.14 1.78 -13.75
C SER A 244 10.29 0.78 -13.89
N ALA A 245 11.07 0.54 -12.82
CA ALA A 245 12.19 -0.39 -12.85
C ALA A 245 11.73 -1.78 -13.35
N PRO A 246 12.37 -2.38 -14.39
CA PRO A 246 11.82 -3.55 -15.07
C PRO A 246 11.42 -4.73 -14.15
N PRO A 247 12.20 -5.11 -13.12
CA PRO A 247 11.78 -6.17 -12.19
C PRO A 247 10.50 -5.81 -11.43
N VAL A 248 10.40 -4.56 -10.96
CA VAL A 248 9.25 -4.07 -10.18
C VAL A 248 8.02 -3.92 -11.08
N ARG A 249 8.18 -3.29 -12.25
CA ARG A 249 7.12 -3.15 -13.26
C ARG A 249 6.57 -4.51 -13.67
N TRP A 250 7.45 -5.48 -13.91
CA TRP A 250 7.04 -6.85 -14.23
C TRP A 250 6.29 -7.52 -13.08
N LEU A 251 6.78 -7.41 -11.84
CA LEU A 251 6.10 -7.95 -10.66
C LEU A 251 4.69 -7.38 -10.52
N LEU A 252 4.55 -6.05 -10.60
CA LEU A 252 3.25 -5.36 -10.51
C LEU A 252 2.31 -5.71 -11.67
N SER A 253 2.85 -6.11 -12.83
CA SER A 253 2.03 -6.54 -13.98
C SER A 253 1.44 -7.94 -13.82
N THR A 254 1.96 -8.78 -12.93
CA THR A 254 1.53 -10.19 -12.80
C THR A 254 1.04 -10.56 -11.41
N MET A 255 1.30 -9.70 -10.41
CA MET A 255 0.88 -9.88 -9.03
C MET A 255 -0.21 -8.87 -8.68
N PRO A 256 -1.43 -9.34 -8.32
CA PRO A 256 -2.45 -8.48 -7.73
C PRO A 256 -1.86 -7.73 -6.54
N THR A 257 -1.96 -6.39 -6.56
CA THR A 257 -1.34 -5.54 -5.55
C THR A 257 -2.35 -4.67 -4.83
N CYS A 258 -2.36 -4.79 -3.50
CA CYS A 258 -3.13 -4.00 -2.55
C CYS A 258 -2.18 -3.01 -1.84
N MET A 259 -2.63 -1.79 -1.56
CA MET A 259 -1.80 -0.72 -1.00
C MET A 259 -2.51 0.03 0.12
N LEU A 260 -1.76 0.64 1.05
CA LEU A 260 -2.24 1.61 2.04
C LEU A 260 -1.26 2.79 2.05
N LEU A 261 -1.77 4.02 2.16
CA LEU A 261 -0.94 5.20 2.36
C LEU A 261 -0.37 5.24 3.79
N ASP A 262 0.81 5.82 3.96
CA ASP A 262 1.34 6.20 5.27
C ASP A 262 1.85 7.64 5.24
N ASP A 263 2.64 8.07 6.23
CA ASP A 263 3.04 9.47 6.33
C ASP A 263 3.98 9.93 5.24
N HIS A 264 5.03 9.17 4.89
CA HIS A 264 5.98 9.61 3.85
C HIS A 264 5.37 9.71 2.44
N ASP A 265 4.18 9.14 2.20
CA ASP A 265 3.40 9.41 1.00
C ASP A 265 2.94 10.88 0.94
N LEU A 266 2.87 11.59 2.07
CA LEU A 266 2.65 13.04 2.14
C LEU A 266 3.88 13.78 2.67
N ARG A 267 4.28 13.51 3.91
CA ARG A 267 5.45 14.01 4.62
C ARG A 267 5.58 13.29 5.95
N ASP A 268 6.81 13.03 6.40
CA ASP A 268 7.12 12.53 7.74
C ASP A 268 6.27 13.19 8.84
N ASP A 269 5.83 12.40 9.81
CA ASP A 269 5.03 12.83 10.96
C ASP A 269 3.60 13.31 10.58
N TRP A 270 3.13 13.02 9.36
CA TRP A 270 1.83 13.50 8.89
C TRP A 270 0.69 13.01 9.80
N ASN A 271 -0.06 14.00 10.28
CA ASN A 271 -1.13 13.83 11.26
C ASN A 271 -0.65 13.22 12.60
N THR A 272 0.60 13.45 12.99
CA THR A 272 1.12 13.05 14.31
C THR A 272 0.42 13.78 15.45
N SER A 273 -0.04 15.03 15.30
CA SER A 273 -0.80 15.73 16.35
C SER A 273 -1.56 16.97 15.89
N GLN A 274 -2.47 17.49 16.72
CA GLN A 274 -3.15 18.76 16.45
C GLN A 274 -2.14 19.93 16.37
N ALA A 275 -1.11 19.92 17.22
CA ALA A 275 -0.09 20.97 17.20
C ALA A 275 0.70 20.95 15.88
N TRP A 276 1.08 19.75 15.40
CA TRP A 276 1.71 19.57 14.09
C TRP A 276 0.78 20.03 12.96
N ARG A 277 -0.51 19.62 12.96
CA ARG A 277 -1.47 20.02 11.92
C ARG A 277 -1.69 21.53 11.87
N GLU A 278 -1.80 22.17 13.03
CA GLU A 278 -1.90 23.63 13.09
C GLU A 278 -0.65 24.34 12.56
N GLU A 279 0.53 23.77 12.76
CA GLU A 279 1.77 24.30 12.19
C GLU A 279 1.79 24.17 10.68
N MET A 280 1.50 22.97 10.16
CA MET A 280 1.51 22.68 8.73
C MET A 280 0.47 23.48 7.96
N ARG A 281 -0.75 23.65 8.50
CA ARG A 281 -1.80 24.49 7.88
C ARG A 281 -1.44 25.97 7.78
N ARG A 282 -0.39 26.45 8.46
CA ARG A 282 0.11 27.83 8.31
C ARG A 282 1.13 27.96 7.19
N LYS A 283 1.62 26.84 6.64
CA LYS A 283 2.61 26.83 5.58
C LYS A 283 1.94 27.10 4.23
N PRO A 284 2.47 28.02 3.41
CA PRO A 284 1.83 28.40 2.15
C PRO A 284 1.84 27.29 1.08
N TRP A 285 2.63 26.24 1.26
CA TRP A 285 2.81 25.13 0.33
C TRP A 285 2.00 23.88 0.71
N PHE A 286 1.43 23.84 1.91
CA PHE A 286 0.87 22.60 2.45
C PHE A 286 -0.41 22.16 1.73
N ASP A 287 -1.24 23.12 1.29
CA ASP A 287 -2.46 22.79 0.54
C ASP A 287 -2.12 22.16 -0.83
N ASP A 288 -1.08 22.65 -1.51
CA ASP A 288 -0.58 22.03 -2.75
C ASP A 288 -0.08 20.61 -2.49
N ARG A 289 0.68 20.42 -1.41
CA ARG A 289 1.15 19.10 -0.96
C ARG A 289 -0.02 18.14 -0.75
N VAL A 290 -1.05 18.57 -0.04
CA VAL A 290 -2.24 17.75 0.24
C VAL A 290 -2.95 17.36 -1.06
N ARG A 291 -3.19 18.31 -1.97
CA ARG A 291 -3.79 18.04 -3.29
C ARG A 291 -2.97 17.03 -4.08
N GLY A 292 -1.65 17.25 -4.18
CA GLY A 292 -0.73 16.37 -4.89
C GLY A 292 -0.68 14.95 -4.30
N ALA A 293 -0.55 14.84 -2.97
CA ALA A 293 -0.43 13.57 -2.27
C ALA A 293 -1.70 12.73 -2.37
N LEU A 294 -2.83 13.28 -1.93
CA LEU A 294 -4.10 12.54 -1.88
C LEU A 294 -4.70 12.34 -3.28
N GLY A 295 -4.56 13.31 -4.17
CA GLY A 295 -4.98 13.19 -5.56
C GLY A 295 -4.23 12.08 -6.29
N SER A 296 -2.90 12.04 -6.15
CA SER A 296 -2.09 10.99 -6.76
C SER A 296 -2.29 9.64 -6.08
N TYR A 297 -2.43 9.59 -4.75
CA TYR A 297 -2.77 8.36 -4.03
C TYR A 297 -4.09 7.76 -4.53
N TRP A 298 -5.12 8.58 -4.76
CA TRP A 298 -6.40 8.12 -5.28
C TRP A 298 -6.22 7.38 -6.62
N VAL A 299 -5.53 8.00 -7.58
CA VAL A 299 -5.35 7.44 -8.94
C VAL A 299 -4.42 6.24 -8.96
N TYR A 300 -3.23 6.35 -8.37
CA TYR A 300 -2.16 5.37 -8.51
C TYR A 300 -2.34 4.17 -7.57
N GLN A 301 -2.93 4.38 -6.40
CA GLN A 301 -2.99 3.35 -5.35
C GLN A 301 -4.42 2.95 -5.00
N HIS A 302 -5.27 3.89 -4.57
CA HIS A 302 -6.58 3.59 -3.98
C HIS A 302 -7.56 2.95 -4.96
N LEU A 303 -7.70 3.47 -6.19
CA LEU A 303 -8.61 2.89 -7.19
C LEU A 303 -8.34 1.40 -7.42
N GLY A 304 -7.07 0.98 -7.37
CA GLY A 304 -6.69 -0.42 -7.50
C GLY A 304 -7.06 -1.29 -6.29
N ASN A 305 -7.33 -0.67 -5.13
CA ASN A 305 -7.80 -1.34 -3.91
C ASN A 305 -9.32 -1.55 -3.88
N LEU A 306 -10.06 -1.08 -4.88
CA LEU A 306 -11.50 -1.30 -4.98
C LEU A 306 -11.79 -2.57 -5.78
N SER A 307 -12.80 -3.33 -5.37
CA SER A 307 -13.33 -4.47 -6.15
C SER A 307 -14.14 -3.94 -7.33
N PRO A 308 -14.44 -4.75 -8.36
CA PRO A 308 -15.29 -4.30 -9.47
C PRO A 308 -16.61 -3.66 -9.02
N ALA A 309 -17.27 -4.25 -8.02
CA ALA A 309 -18.54 -3.73 -7.51
C ALA A 309 -18.38 -2.42 -6.71
N GLU A 310 -17.21 -2.18 -6.11
CA GLU A 310 -16.89 -0.92 -5.45
C GLU A 310 -16.50 0.16 -6.47
N LEU A 311 -15.73 -0.19 -7.51
CA LEU A 311 -15.41 0.69 -8.63
C LEU A 311 -16.69 1.20 -9.33
N ASP A 312 -17.67 0.33 -9.55
CA ASP A 312 -18.98 0.70 -10.13
C ASP A 312 -19.75 1.71 -9.28
N ARG A 313 -19.48 1.77 -7.97
CA ARG A 313 -20.14 2.67 -7.02
C ARG A 313 -19.27 3.85 -6.62
N GLU A 314 -18.05 3.94 -7.17
CA GLU A 314 -17.11 4.95 -6.71
C GLU A 314 -17.45 6.31 -7.30
N GLN A 315 -17.83 7.23 -6.41
CA GLN A 315 -18.50 8.48 -6.80
C GLN A 315 -17.54 9.44 -7.50
N LEU A 316 -16.30 9.54 -7.03
CA LEU A 316 -15.30 10.39 -7.66
C LEU A 316 -14.93 9.86 -9.05
N LEU A 317 -14.77 8.54 -9.22
CA LEU A 317 -14.47 7.94 -10.52
C LEU A 317 -15.62 8.19 -11.51
N ALA A 318 -16.87 8.01 -11.08
CA ALA A 318 -18.03 8.33 -11.89
C ALA A 318 -18.09 9.82 -12.29
N ALA A 319 -17.76 10.73 -11.36
CA ALA A 319 -17.74 12.17 -11.63
C ALA A 319 -16.61 12.57 -12.61
N VAL A 320 -15.39 12.07 -12.39
CA VAL A 320 -14.22 12.33 -13.26
C VAL A 320 -14.46 11.80 -14.67
N THR A 321 -14.98 10.58 -14.80
CA THR A 321 -15.25 9.98 -16.12
C THR A 321 -16.42 10.66 -16.86
N ALA A 322 -17.36 11.29 -16.15
CA ALA A 322 -18.48 12.01 -16.73
C ALA A 322 -18.21 13.49 -17.05
N ALA A 323 -17.19 14.10 -16.44
CA ALA A 323 -16.83 15.50 -16.66
C ALA A 323 -16.45 15.79 -18.12
N GLU A 324 -16.74 17.01 -18.58
CA GLU A 324 -16.63 17.40 -20.00
C GLU A 324 -15.18 17.48 -20.50
N ASP A 325 -14.27 17.97 -19.66
CA ASP A 325 -12.86 18.20 -19.97
C ASP A 325 -11.92 17.90 -18.78
N ASP A 326 -10.61 17.88 -19.06
CA ASP A 326 -9.58 17.52 -18.07
C ASP A 326 -9.41 18.58 -16.95
N ASP A 327 -9.73 19.84 -17.22
CA ASP A 327 -9.68 20.91 -16.21
C ASP A 327 -10.76 20.70 -15.15
N ALA A 328 -11.99 20.37 -15.58
CA ALA A 328 -13.08 20.03 -14.67
C ALA A 328 -12.78 18.75 -13.87
N ARG A 329 -12.16 17.74 -14.50
CA ARG A 329 -11.71 16.51 -13.82
C ARG A 329 -10.67 16.79 -12.73
N THR A 330 -9.70 17.64 -13.06
CA THR A 330 -8.64 18.08 -12.15
C THR A 330 -9.23 18.80 -10.95
N ALA A 331 -10.13 19.76 -11.17
CA ALA A 331 -10.80 20.48 -10.09
C ALA A 331 -11.61 19.57 -9.16
N LEU A 332 -12.28 18.54 -9.70
CA LEU A 332 -13.02 17.55 -8.89
C LEU A 332 -12.08 16.73 -7.99
N LEU A 333 -10.93 16.31 -8.52
CA LEU A 333 -9.94 15.55 -7.78
C LEU A 333 -9.30 16.39 -6.67
N ASP A 334 -8.93 17.64 -6.98
CA ASP A 334 -8.32 18.56 -6.02
C ASP A 334 -9.27 18.91 -4.86
N ASP A 335 -10.53 19.19 -5.17
CA ASP A 335 -11.58 19.43 -4.18
C ASP A 335 -11.84 18.19 -3.31
N TYR A 336 -11.79 16.99 -3.89
CA TYR A 336 -11.86 15.75 -3.11
C TYR A 336 -10.66 15.57 -2.18
N ALA A 337 -9.43 15.80 -2.66
CA ALA A 337 -8.22 15.71 -1.86
C ALA A 337 -8.22 16.68 -0.67
N GLU A 338 -8.58 17.95 -0.90
CA GLU A 338 -8.70 18.94 0.18
C GLU A 338 -9.76 18.56 1.22
N ARG A 339 -10.92 18.07 0.77
CA ARG A 339 -11.96 17.59 1.68
C ARG A 339 -11.48 16.39 2.49
N ALA A 340 -10.80 15.44 1.87
CA ALA A 340 -10.27 14.24 2.54
C ALA A 340 -9.23 14.58 3.62
N ASP A 341 -8.41 15.63 3.44
CA ASP A 341 -7.55 16.11 4.53
C ASP A 341 -8.35 16.84 5.62
N THR A 342 -9.29 17.70 5.23
CA THR A 342 -9.94 18.61 6.18
C THR A 342 -11.03 17.96 7.03
N ASP A 343 -11.72 16.97 6.48
CA ASP A 343 -12.82 16.24 7.10
C ASP A 343 -12.58 14.71 6.94
N PRO A 344 -12.18 14.02 8.03
CA PRO A 344 -11.97 12.57 8.02
C PRO A 344 -13.18 11.76 7.51
N ASP A 345 -14.41 12.27 7.68
CA ASP A 345 -15.63 11.60 7.23
C ASP A 345 -15.86 11.72 5.70
N ALA A 346 -15.11 12.60 5.01
CA ALA A 346 -15.34 12.92 3.59
C ALA A 346 -14.80 11.86 2.62
N ALA A 347 -13.87 11.00 3.06
CA ALA A 347 -13.24 9.98 2.25
C ALA A 347 -12.97 8.72 3.08
N ARG A 348 -13.07 7.53 2.47
CA ARG A 348 -12.63 6.29 3.08
C ARG A 348 -11.52 5.66 2.25
N TRP A 349 -10.33 5.60 2.82
CA TRP A 349 -9.17 4.95 2.19
C TRP A 349 -9.03 3.48 2.59
N SER A 350 -9.66 3.07 3.70
CA SER A 350 -9.77 1.69 4.13
C SER A 350 -10.62 0.84 3.18
N TYR A 351 -10.33 -0.45 3.11
CA TYR A 351 -11.04 -1.39 2.24
C TYR A 351 -11.01 -2.82 2.78
N VAL A 352 -11.86 -3.67 2.22
CA VAL A 352 -11.90 -5.09 2.53
C VAL A 352 -11.53 -5.92 1.31
N ARG A 353 -10.78 -7.00 1.54
CA ARG A 353 -10.58 -8.06 0.56
C ARG A 353 -10.95 -9.40 1.16
N ASP A 354 -11.83 -10.11 0.47
CA ASP A 354 -12.15 -11.48 0.80
C ASP A 354 -11.45 -12.42 -0.19
N PHE A 355 -10.76 -13.43 0.33
CA PHE A 355 -10.09 -14.46 -0.45
C PHE A 355 -10.69 -15.82 -0.14
N GLY A 356 -10.95 -16.62 -1.17
CA GLY A 356 -11.65 -17.90 -1.02
C GLY A 356 -13.16 -17.71 -0.75
N ARG A 357 -13.83 -18.75 -0.24
CA ARG A 357 -15.30 -18.72 -0.08
C ARG A 357 -15.70 -18.06 1.24
N THR A 358 -16.03 -16.77 1.21
CA THR A 358 -16.59 -16.00 2.34
C THR A 358 -18.09 -15.73 2.14
N GLY A 359 -18.93 -16.72 1.83
CA GLY A 359 -20.38 -16.44 1.70
C GLY A 359 -21.28 -17.52 1.10
N THR A 360 -22.58 -17.34 1.33
CA THR A 360 -23.75 -18.26 1.26
C THR A 360 -24.02 -19.09 -0.01
N HIS A 361 -23.13 -19.15 -1.00
CA HIS A 361 -23.29 -20.04 -2.16
C HIS A 361 -22.84 -21.48 -1.85
N GLY A 362 -23.31 -22.02 -0.73
CA GLY A 362 -23.24 -23.44 -0.42
C GLY A 362 -24.35 -24.16 -1.16
N GLY A 363 -24.02 -24.80 -2.28
CA GLY A 363 -24.78 -25.97 -2.72
C GLY A 363 -24.86 -26.97 -1.56
N GLU A 364 -26.02 -27.59 -1.39
CA GLU A 364 -26.28 -28.56 -0.33
C GLU A 364 -25.21 -29.67 -0.31
N GLY A 365 -24.34 -29.68 0.71
CA GLY A 365 -23.50 -30.85 1.02
C GLY A 365 -21.99 -30.64 1.20
N GLY A 366 -21.43 -29.43 1.08
CA GLY A 366 -20.02 -29.16 1.39
C GLY A 366 -19.83 -28.59 2.79
N GLU A 367 -18.86 -29.08 3.57
CA GLU A 367 -18.39 -28.37 4.78
C GLU A 367 -17.93 -26.97 4.37
N ALA A 368 -18.64 -25.94 4.83
CA ALA A 368 -18.33 -24.55 4.54
C ALA A 368 -17.05 -24.15 5.31
N GLY A 369 -15.89 -24.26 4.67
CA GLY A 369 -14.67 -23.58 5.13
C GLY A 369 -14.88 -22.07 5.09
N GLY A 370 -14.42 -21.35 6.11
CA GLY A 370 -14.51 -19.89 6.14
C GLY A 370 -13.34 -19.33 5.34
N GLY A 371 -13.56 -18.48 4.33
CA GLY A 371 -12.44 -17.87 3.61
C GLY A 371 -11.54 -16.97 4.50
N VAL A 372 -10.64 -16.23 3.86
CA VAL A 372 -9.76 -15.25 4.51
C VAL A 372 -10.35 -13.88 4.29
N ARG A 373 -10.46 -13.08 5.35
CA ARG A 373 -10.84 -11.66 5.25
C ARG A 373 -9.67 -10.77 5.63
N LEU A 374 -9.30 -9.86 4.74
CA LEU A 374 -8.40 -8.75 4.99
C LEU A 374 -9.21 -7.48 5.21
N VAL A 375 -9.05 -6.86 6.39
CA VAL A 375 -9.52 -5.51 6.69
C VAL A 375 -8.30 -4.61 6.68
N ALA A 376 -8.17 -3.77 5.65
CA ALA A 376 -7.08 -2.83 5.51
C ALA A 376 -7.55 -1.46 6.01
N VAL A 377 -6.86 -0.94 7.02
CA VAL A 377 -7.26 0.24 7.78
C VAL A 377 -6.33 1.40 7.48
N ASP A 378 -6.90 2.53 7.06
CA ASP A 378 -6.20 3.80 7.01
C ASP A 378 -6.01 4.35 8.42
N CYS A 379 -4.75 4.47 8.83
CA CYS A 379 -4.35 4.94 10.14
C CYS A 379 -3.82 6.39 10.13
N ARG A 380 -3.96 7.12 9.01
CA ARG A 380 -3.42 8.49 8.82
C ARG A 380 -4.53 9.51 8.58
N CYS A 381 -5.41 9.33 7.59
CA CYS A 381 -6.42 10.36 7.27
C CYS A 381 -7.59 10.34 8.26
N SER A 382 -7.97 9.16 8.74
CA SER A 382 -9.05 8.95 9.73
C SER A 382 -8.71 9.40 11.16
N ARG A 383 -7.47 9.89 11.41
CA ARG A 383 -7.03 10.26 12.76
C ARG A 383 -7.83 11.43 13.33
N ARG A 384 -8.34 11.25 14.55
CA ARG A 384 -8.78 12.37 15.40
C ARG A 384 -7.63 12.83 16.27
N LEU A 385 -7.25 14.10 16.12
CA LEU A 385 -6.09 14.66 16.80
C LEU A 385 -6.44 15.59 17.97
N ASP A 386 -7.72 15.78 18.27
CA ASP A 386 -8.18 16.60 19.39
C ASP A 386 -7.57 16.12 20.72
N PRO A 387 -6.83 16.95 21.47
CA PRO A 387 -6.08 16.54 22.66
C PRO A 387 -6.91 15.89 23.77
N GLY A 388 -8.23 16.02 23.76
CA GLY A 388 -9.15 15.40 24.73
C GLY A 388 -9.89 14.16 24.21
N ASN A 389 -9.81 13.87 22.90
CA ASN A 389 -10.52 12.77 22.25
C ASN A 389 -9.70 12.20 21.08
N ARG A 390 -8.40 12.04 21.32
CA ARG A 390 -7.46 11.58 20.30
C ARG A 390 -7.70 10.10 20.03
N ALA A 391 -7.80 9.74 18.75
CA ALA A 391 -8.04 8.36 18.30
C ALA A 391 -7.37 8.13 16.94
N ILE A 392 -6.88 6.91 16.70
CA ILE A 392 -6.31 6.54 15.39
C ILE A 392 -7.38 6.61 14.30
N LEU A 393 -8.62 6.25 14.65
CA LEU A 393 -9.76 6.27 13.76
C LEU A 393 -10.83 7.17 14.37
N ASP A 394 -11.52 7.94 13.53
CA ASP A 394 -12.77 8.59 13.88
C ASP A 394 -13.88 7.56 14.17
N ASP A 395 -15.04 8.05 14.61
CA ASP A 395 -16.13 7.16 15.04
C ASP A 395 -16.78 6.43 13.86
N ALA A 396 -16.80 7.03 12.66
CA ALA A 396 -17.41 6.44 11.47
C ALA A 396 -16.54 5.30 10.93
N GLU A 397 -15.24 5.54 10.84
CA GLU A 397 -14.24 4.56 10.40
C GLU A 397 -14.08 3.44 11.43
N TRP A 398 -14.08 3.76 12.72
CA TRP A 398 -14.10 2.74 13.78
C TRP A 398 -15.33 1.83 13.70
N ALA A 399 -16.52 2.41 13.51
CA ALA A 399 -17.76 1.62 13.35
C ALA A 399 -17.68 0.70 12.12
N TRP A 400 -17.11 1.19 11.01
CA TRP A 400 -16.87 0.38 9.82
C TRP A 400 -15.89 -0.76 10.10
N VAL A 401 -14.77 -0.52 10.78
CA VAL A 401 -13.81 -1.58 11.17
C VAL A 401 -14.48 -2.64 12.04
N GLN A 402 -15.30 -2.24 13.01
CA GLN A 402 -16.05 -3.18 13.85
C GLN A 402 -16.97 -4.08 13.03
N GLU A 403 -17.70 -3.51 12.07
CA GLU A 403 -18.56 -4.26 11.15
C GLU A 403 -17.75 -5.25 10.30
N GLN A 404 -16.65 -4.80 9.69
CA GLN A 404 -15.88 -5.62 8.76
C GLN A 404 -15.08 -6.73 9.45
N ALA A 405 -14.57 -6.48 10.67
CA ALA A 405 -13.84 -7.46 11.47
C ALA A 405 -14.74 -8.55 12.07
N GLN A 406 -16.06 -8.33 12.11
CA GLN A 406 -17.06 -9.28 12.57
C GLN A 406 -17.99 -9.69 11.43
N PRO A 407 -17.48 -10.41 10.41
CA PRO A 407 -18.30 -10.80 9.28
C PRO A 407 -19.51 -11.63 9.72
N GLY A 408 -20.67 -11.36 9.13
CA GLY A 408 -21.89 -12.14 9.40
C GLY A 408 -21.75 -13.64 9.06
N ALA A 409 -20.76 -14.01 8.25
CA ALA A 409 -20.33 -15.38 8.01
C ALA A 409 -18.95 -15.63 8.65
N PRO A 410 -18.71 -16.82 9.26
CA PRO A 410 -17.40 -17.12 9.82
C PRO A 410 -16.32 -17.17 8.75
N VAL A 411 -15.12 -16.74 9.15
CA VAL A 411 -13.88 -16.80 8.37
C VAL A 411 -12.90 -17.75 9.06
N ASP A 412 -12.03 -18.42 8.29
CA ASP A 412 -10.97 -19.24 8.89
C ASP A 412 -9.84 -18.34 9.40
N HIS A 413 -9.58 -17.21 8.72
CA HIS A 413 -8.53 -16.26 9.08
C HIS A 413 -9.02 -14.82 8.93
N LEU A 414 -8.74 -13.99 9.95
CA LEU A 414 -8.92 -12.54 9.89
C LEU A 414 -7.53 -11.88 9.82
N LEU A 415 -7.29 -11.09 8.77
CA LEU A 415 -6.11 -10.27 8.62
C LEU A 415 -6.50 -8.81 8.85
N LEU A 416 -5.79 -8.12 9.74
CA LEU A 416 -5.94 -6.69 9.98
C LEU A 416 -4.68 -6.00 9.48
N ALA A 417 -4.76 -5.28 8.37
CA ALA A 417 -3.65 -4.48 7.87
C ALA A 417 -3.74 -3.06 8.41
N SER A 418 -2.65 -2.60 9.01
CA SER A 418 -2.49 -1.24 9.56
C SER A 418 -1.06 -0.83 9.26
N THR A 419 -0.86 0.37 8.70
CA THR A 419 0.50 0.86 8.40
C THR A 419 1.37 0.90 9.65
N LEU A 420 0.77 1.25 10.78
CA LEU A 420 1.40 1.29 12.10
C LEU A 420 1.23 -0.04 12.86
N PRO A 421 2.26 -0.56 13.54
CA PRO A 421 2.12 -1.72 14.41
C PRO A 421 1.15 -1.47 15.59
N VAL A 422 0.22 -2.40 15.79
CA VAL A 422 -0.70 -2.41 16.93
C VAL A 422 0.04 -2.84 18.19
N LEU A 423 0.82 -3.92 18.08
CA LEU A 423 1.60 -4.50 19.17
C LEU A 423 3.09 -4.19 18.97
N MET A 424 3.53 -3.06 19.51
CA MET A 424 4.94 -2.66 19.50
C MET A 424 5.80 -3.51 20.44
N VAL A 425 7.13 -3.41 20.30
CA VAL A 425 8.06 -3.89 21.34
C VAL A 425 7.63 -3.29 22.69
N PRO A 426 7.48 -4.07 23.78
CA PRO A 426 6.78 -3.63 24.98
C PRO A 426 7.29 -2.31 25.60
N ALA A 427 8.61 -2.08 25.61
CA ALA A 427 9.13 -0.81 26.15
C ALA A 427 8.76 0.41 25.30
N PHE A 428 8.72 0.29 23.96
CA PHE A 428 8.25 1.38 23.11
C PHE A 428 6.76 1.65 23.34
N SER A 429 5.96 0.58 23.42
CA SER A 429 4.53 0.70 23.77
C SER A 429 4.30 1.45 25.08
N ASP A 430 5.05 1.12 26.14
CA ASP A 430 4.92 1.79 27.44
C ASP A 430 5.42 3.25 27.40
N ILE A 431 6.48 3.54 26.62
CA ILE A 431 7.01 4.90 26.46
C ILE A 431 6.02 5.80 25.72
N GLU A 432 5.38 5.29 24.67
CA GLU A 432 4.35 6.03 23.93
C GLU A 432 3.14 6.33 24.79
N ALA A 433 2.62 5.33 25.50
CA ALA A 433 1.48 5.53 26.40
C ALA A 433 1.82 6.48 27.56
N TRP A 434 3.06 6.42 28.08
CA TRP A 434 3.56 7.39 29.05
C TRP A 434 3.60 8.81 28.47
N ASN A 435 4.13 8.98 27.25
CA ASN A 435 4.18 10.27 26.57
C ASN A 435 2.77 10.84 26.36
N GLU A 436 1.84 10.01 25.88
CA GLU A 436 0.44 10.39 25.69
C GLU A 436 -0.19 10.94 26.97
N ALA A 437 0.00 10.24 28.10
CA ALA A 437 -0.50 10.69 29.39
C ALA A 437 0.12 12.02 29.86
N LEU A 438 1.40 12.27 29.55
CA LEU A 438 2.05 13.56 29.85
C LEU A 438 1.49 14.69 28.99
N VAL A 439 1.27 14.46 27.70
CA VAL A 439 0.66 15.45 26.80
C VAL A 439 -0.78 15.76 27.21
N ALA A 440 -1.53 14.75 27.67
CA ALA A 440 -2.86 14.91 28.27
C ALA A 440 -2.84 15.70 29.60
N GLY A 441 -1.65 15.97 30.15
CA GLY A 441 -1.47 16.83 31.32
C GLY A 441 -1.55 16.10 32.65
N ARG A 442 -1.36 14.77 32.68
CA ARG A 442 -1.42 13.97 33.90
C ARG A 442 -0.48 14.46 35.01
N TRP A 443 0.69 14.95 34.64
CA TRP A 443 1.70 15.52 35.56
C TRP A 443 1.69 17.05 35.58
N GLY A 444 0.55 17.64 35.21
CA GLY A 444 0.35 19.08 35.20
C GLY A 444 0.72 19.75 33.87
N ARG A 445 0.27 20.99 33.72
CA ARG A 445 0.33 21.74 32.46
C ARG A 445 1.73 22.04 31.92
N TRP A 446 2.74 22.08 32.80
CA TRP A 446 4.09 22.50 32.43
C TRP A 446 4.86 21.46 31.62
N LEU A 447 4.50 20.18 31.74
CA LEU A 447 5.13 19.09 31.00
C LEU A 447 4.46 18.80 29.65
N ARG A 448 3.29 19.38 29.37
CA ARG A 448 2.54 19.13 28.12
C ARG A 448 3.33 19.52 26.88
N ARG A 449 3.88 20.74 26.85
CA ARG A 449 4.65 21.24 25.70
C ARG A 449 5.97 20.49 25.49
N PRO A 450 6.81 20.25 26.53
CA PRO A 450 7.98 19.41 26.39
C PRO A 450 7.66 17.98 25.94
N ALA A 451 6.58 17.38 26.45
CA ALA A 451 6.16 16.04 26.05
C ALA A 451 5.67 16.01 24.59
N GLU A 452 4.96 17.04 24.15
CA GLU A 452 4.53 17.18 22.76
C GLU A 452 5.72 17.38 21.80
N ALA A 453 6.70 18.21 22.19
CA ALA A 453 7.94 18.35 21.44
C ALA A 453 8.73 17.03 21.39
N LEU A 454 8.72 16.25 22.47
CA LEU A 454 9.32 14.91 22.47
C LEU A 454 8.57 13.97 21.54
N ARG A 455 7.23 13.99 21.52
CA ARG A 455 6.41 13.15 20.64
C ARG A 455 6.81 13.30 19.17
N GLN A 456 6.87 14.54 18.70
CA GLN A 456 7.22 14.87 17.30
C GLN A 456 8.71 14.69 16.99
N ALA A 457 9.59 14.56 18.00
CA ALA A 457 11.03 14.45 17.77
C ALA A 457 11.51 13.00 17.60
N ILE A 458 10.68 12.04 17.99
CA ILE A 458 11.00 10.60 17.97
C ILE A 458 9.77 9.76 17.57
N ASP A 459 8.84 10.37 16.85
CA ASP A 459 7.74 9.71 16.12
C ASP A 459 6.86 8.82 17.01
N LEU A 460 6.43 9.36 18.16
CA LEU A 460 5.55 8.64 19.10
C LEU A 460 4.10 8.72 18.65
N GLU A 461 3.76 7.97 17.60
CA GLU A 461 2.48 8.07 16.92
C GLU A 461 1.83 6.73 16.51
N HIS A 462 2.32 5.61 17.02
CA HIS A 462 1.71 4.30 16.80
C HIS A 462 0.49 4.08 17.70
N TRP A 463 -0.15 2.91 17.60
CA TRP A 463 -1.32 2.54 18.43
C TRP A 463 -1.15 2.78 19.93
N PRO A 464 0.00 2.49 20.56
CA PRO A 464 0.20 2.81 21.97
C PRO A 464 0.21 4.30 22.33
N ALA A 465 0.46 5.20 21.38
CA ALA A 465 0.32 6.65 21.54
C ALA A 465 -1.16 7.14 21.46
N PHE A 466 -2.10 6.22 21.23
CA PHE A 466 -3.55 6.43 21.18
C PHE A 466 -4.25 5.38 22.05
N GLY A 467 -4.07 5.49 23.36
CA GLY A 467 -4.46 4.45 24.33
C GLY A 467 -5.90 3.97 24.19
N THR A 468 -6.87 4.87 23.98
CA THR A 468 -8.28 4.51 23.77
C THR A 468 -8.46 3.59 22.57
N SER A 469 -7.90 3.96 21.41
CA SER A 469 -7.98 3.17 20.18
C SER A 469 -7.31 1.80 20.33
N LEU A 470 -6.14 1.73 20.98
CA LEU A 470 -5.49 0.45 21.27
C LEU A 470 -6.37 -0.45 22.13
N HIS A 471 -6.98 0.08 23.20
CA HIS A 471 -7.84 -0.70 24.08
C HIS A 471 -9.10 -1.18 23.34
N ASP A 472 -9.71 -0.32 22.54
CA ASP A 472 -10.92 -0.67 21.78
C ASP A 472 -10.64 -1.71 20.70
N LEU A 473 -9.50 -1.61 20.00
CA LEU A 473 -9.06 -2.64 19.06
C LEU A 473 -8.84 -3.98 19.76
N LEU A 474 -8.11 -4.02 20.87
CA LEU A 474 -7.86 -5.27 21.58
C LEU A 474 -9.16 -5.91 22.13
N ARG A 475 -10.13 -5.10 22.56
CA ARG A 475 -11.47 -5.59 22.94
C ARG A 475 -12.24 -6.14 21.75
N LEU A 476 -12.15 -5.48 20.58
CA LEU A 476 -12.75 -5.98 19.34
C LEU A 476 -12.17 -7.35 18.96
N LEU A 477 -10.83 -7.50 18.99
CA LEU A 477 -10.16 -8.76 18.71
C LEU A 477 -10.57 -9.85 19.73
N ALA A 478 -10.72 -9.49 21.01
CA ALA A 478 -11.17 -10.42 22.05
C ALA A 478 -12.61 -10.89 21.78
N GLY A 479 -13.48 -9.97 21.33
CA GLY A 479 -14.84 -10.29 20.90
C GLY A 479 -14.86 -11.29 19.73
N VAL A 480 -14.02 -11.07 18.71
CA VAL A 480 -13.90 -11.97 17.54
C VAL A 480 -13.39 -13.36 17.96
N ALA A 481 -12.32 -13.41 18.74
CA ALA A 481 -11.72 -14.66 19.23
C ALA A 481 -12.62 -15.42 20.21
N GLY A 482 -13.55 -14.72 20.88
CA GLY A 482 -14.52 -15.28 21.83
C GLY A 482 -15.85 -15.74 21.22
N THR A 483 -16.02 -15.64 19.89
CA THR A 483 -17.25 -16.10 19.22
C THR A 483 -17.41 -17.63 19.27
N THR A 484 -18.60 -18.14 18.90
CA THR A 484 -18.88 -19.59 18.89
C THR A 484 -18.14 -20.36 17.79
N ARG A 485 -17.77 -19.66 16.70
CA ARG A 485 -16.95 -20.17 15.61
C ARG A 485 -15.85 -19.16 15.29
N PRO A 486 -14.83 -19.05 16.16
CA PRO A 486 -13.81 -18.03 15.97
C PRO A 486 -12.85 -18.43 14.84
N PRO A 487 -12.18 -17.45 14.20
CA PRO A 487 -11.13 -17.74 13.23
C PRO A 487 -10.01 -18.54 13.90
N SER A 488 -9.28 -19.36 13.13
CA SER A 488 -8.09 -20.03 13.68
C SER A 488 -6.95 -19.03 13.93
N SER A 489 -6.90 -17.92 13.17
CA SER A 489 -5.96 -16.84 13.44
C SER A 489 -6.52 -15.44 13.21
N ILE A 490 -6.05 -14.52 14.02
CA ILE A 490 -6.13 -13.06 13.81
C ILE A 490 -4.69 -12.57 13.61
N LEU A 491 -4.37 -12.10 12.41
CA LEU A 491 -3.02 -11.64 12.06
C LEU A 491 -3.04 -10.14 11.77
N MET A 492 -2.36 -9.36 12.61
CA MET A 492 -2.15 -7.92 12.40
C MET A 492 -0.88 -7.74 11.55
N LEU A 493 -1.02 -7.15 10.36
CA LEU A 493 0.06 -6.94 9.39
C LEU A 493 0.43 -5.46 9.40
N SER A 494 1.70 -5.12 9.64
CA SER A 494 2.13 -3.72 9.75
C SER A 494 3.54 -3.42 9.23
N GLY A 495 3.84 -2.12 9.14
CA GLY A 495 5.05 -1.52 8.59
C GLY A 495 5.67 -0.43 9.49
N ASP A 496 6.08 0.69 8.87
CA ASP A 496 6.54 1.97 9.48
C ASP A 496 7.91 1.94 10.22
N VAL A 497 8.10 1.04 11.18
CA VAL A 497 9.18 1.12 12.19
C VAL A 497 10.63 0.79 11.72
N HIS A 498 10.86 0.66 10.41
CA HIS A 498 12.13 0.33 9.73
C HIS A 498 12.87 -0.91 10.28
N CYS A 499 12.13 -1.80 10.94
CA CYS A 499 12.60 -3.12 11.35
C CYS A 499 11.45 -4.13 11.25
N SER A 500 11.79 -5.41 11.37
CA SER A 500 10.83 -6.50 11.24
C SER A 500 10.85 -7.36 12.48
N TYR A 501 9.67 -7.78 12.95
CA TYR A 501 9.53 -8.65 14.10
C TYR A 501 8.19 -9.37 14.07
N THR A 502 8.06 -10.38 14.94
CA THR A 502 6.77 -11.03 15.21
C THR A 502 6.49 -10.98 16.70
N ALA A 503 5.23 -10.76 17.06
CA ALA A 503 4.78 -10.83 18.43
C ALA A 503 3.51 -11.67 18.54
N ARG A 504 3.37 -12.39 19.66
CA ARG A 504 2.18 -13.17 19.98
C ARG A 504 1.43 -12.54 21.12
N ALA A 505 0.12 -12.41 20.94
CA ALA A 505 -0.77 -11.83 21.93
C ALA A 505 -1.60 -12.90 22.65
N GLN A 506 -1.91 -12.61 23.91
CA GLN A 506 -2.94 -13.26 24.70
C GLN A 506 -3.95 -12.17 25.08
N LEU A 507 -5.20 -12.35 24.62
CA LEU A 507 -6.27 -11.38 24.85
C LEU A 507 -6.95 -11.66 26.19
N ASP A 508 -7.18 -10.62 26.98
CA ASP A 508 -7.82 -10.76 28.29
C ASP A 508 -9.29 -11.19 28.12
N GLY A 509 -9.79 -12.03 29.03
CA GLY A 509 -11.18 -12.50 29.02
C GLY A 509 -11.51 -13.60 28.00
N VAL A 510 -10.58 -13.95 27.11
CA VAL A 510 -10.73 -15.04 26.13
C VAL A 510 -10.15 -16.33 26.72
N VAL A 511 -11.01 -17.27 27.15
CA VAL A 511 -10.58 -18.54 27.76
C VAL A 511 -10.86 -19.71 26.82
N GLY A 512 -9.83 -20.50 26.50
CA GLY A 512 -9.96 -21.73 25.72
C GLY A 512 -10.24 -21.53 24.23
N SER A 513 -10.12 -20.32 23.71
CA SER A 513 -10.21 -20.06 22.27
C SER A 513 -9.01 -20.68 21.54
N PRO A 514 -9.23 -21.35 20.40
CA PRO A 514 -8.14 -21.86 19.56
C PRO A 514 -7.50 -20.77 18.69
N THR A 515 -7.98 -19.53 18.73
CA THR A 515 -7.50 -18.45 17.86
C THR A 515 -6.07 -18.03 18.22
N ALA A 516 -5.14 -18.15 17.27
CA ALA A 516 -3.81 -17.56 17.36
C ALA A 516 -3.86 -16.08 17.01
N VAL A 517 -3.33 -15.22 17.87
CA VAL A 517 -3.32 -13.76 17.67
C VAL A 517 -1.88 -13.28 17.55
N HIS A 518 -1.50 -12.77 16.38
CA HIS A 518 -0.13 -12.35 16.09
C HIS A 518 -0.08 -10.96 15.47
N GLN A 519 0.95 -10.20 15.87
CA GLN A 519 1.44 -9.05 15.12
C GLN A 519 2.62 -9.50 14.27
N LEU A 520 2.56 -9.18 12.98
CA LEU A 520 3.59 -9.47 12.00
C LEU A 520 4.03 -8.13 11.39
N VAL A 521 5.28 -7.74 11.60
CA VAL A 521 5.83 -6.47 11.10
C VAL A 521 6.92 -6.75 10.09
N MET A 522 6.75 -6.22 8.89
CA MET A 522 7.78 -6.20 7.85
C MET A 522 7.90 -4.78 7.31
N SER A 523 8.72 -3.96 7.96
CA SER A 523 8.82 -2.56 7.57
C SER A 523 9.75 -2.32 6.39
N PRO A 524 11.04 -2.72 6.36
CA PRO A 524 11.91 -2.30 5.27
C PRO A 524 11.79 -3.20 4.03
N PHE A 525 11.04 -2.80 3.00
CA PHE A 525 11.30 -3.30 1.64
C PHE A 525 12.64 -2.78 1.13
N ARG A 526 12.95 -1.51 1.43
CA ARG A 526 14.20 -0.86 1.06
C ARG A 526 14.44 0.42 1.87
N ASN A 527 14.57 0.29 3.20
CA ASN A 527 14.90 1.43 4.06
C ASN A 527 15.67 0.99 5.32
N PRO A 528 17.01 0.84 5.25
CA PRO A 528 17.78 0.24 6.32
C PRO A 528 17.92 1.20 7.50
N LEU A 529 17.46 0.78 8.67
CA LEU A 529 17.54 1.57 9.89
C LEU A 529 18.99 1.97 10.24
N LYS A 530 19.19 3.21 10.73
CA LYS A 530 20.51 3.72 11.15
C LYS A 530 21.09 2.88 12.31
N PRO A 531 22.43 2.65 12.37
CA PRO A 531 23.02 1.73 13.36
C PRO A 531 22.69 2.03 14.83
N ALA A 532 22.61 3.30 15.22
CA ALA A 532 22.25 3.70 16.58
C ALA A 532 20.83 3.27 16.96
N LEU A 533 19.87 3.43 16.04
CA LEU A 533 18.48 3.03 16.24
C LEU A 533 18.32 1.50 16.27
N ARG A 534 19.18 0.74 15.57
CA ARG A 534 19.24 -0.73 15.70
C ARG A 534 19.62 -1.16 17.12
N VAL A 535 20.56 -0.44 17.75
CA VAL A 535 20.96 -0.73 19.13
C VAL A 535 19.82 -0.40 20.09
N ALA A 536 19.15 0.75 19.92
CA ALA A 536 17.99 1.12 20.72
C ALA A 536 16.87 0.06 20.64
N ASN A 537 16.52 -0.39 19.43
CA ASN A 537 15.53 -1.44 19.19
C ASN A 537 15.87 -2.75 19.91
N ARG A 538 17.14 -3.19 19.85
CA ARG A 538 17.58 -4.40 20.57
C ARG A 538 17.51 -4.27 22.09
N LEU A 539 17.76 -3.08 22.61
CA LEU A 539 17.70 -2.81 24.04
C LEU A 539 16.26 -2.61 24.54
N ALA A 540 15.32 -2.23 23.69
CA ALA A 540 13.94 -1.99 24.08
C ALA A 540 13.26 -3.25 24.66
N ASP A 541 13.65 -4.44 24.23
CA ASP A 541 13.01 -5.69 24.69
C ASP A 541 13.69 -6.34 25.92
N ILE A 542 14.78 -5.78 26.47
CA ILE A 542 15.44 -6.39 27.64
C ILE A 542 14.64 -6.11 28.92
N ALA A 543 14.60 -7.09 29.83
CA ALA A 543 13.75 -7.04 31.03
C ALA A 543 13.91 -5.78 31.90
N PRO A 544 15.13 -5.27 32.19
CA PRO A 544 15.28 -4.03 32.96
C PRO A 544 14.67 -2.80 32.28
N VAL A 545 14.78 -2.71 30.95
CA VAL A 545 14.25 -1.57 30.17
C VAL A 545 12.73 -1.63 30.14
N ARG A 546 12.15 -2.81 29.88
CA ARG A 546 10.69 -3.02 29.97
C ARG A 546 10.14 -2.69 31.35
N ALA A 547 10.83 -3.11 32.42
CA ALA A 547 10.41 -2.83 33.79
C ALA A 547 10.42 -1.32 34.10
N LEU A 548 11.42 -0.59 33.60
CA LEU A 548 11.51 0.86 33.76
C LEU A 548 10.42 1.59 32.95
N ALA A 549 10.24 1.24 31.68
CA ALA A 549 9.20 1.82 30.82
C ALA A 549 7.81 1.60 31.43
N GLY A 550 7.49 0.36 31.82
CA GLY A 550 6.24 0.05 32.48
C GLY A 550 6.07 0.71 33.85
N LEU A 551 7.15 1.03 34.57
CA LEU A 551 7.07 1.85 35.79
C LEU A 551 6.67 3.29 35.44
N LEU A 552 7.30 3.89 34.41
CA LEU A 552 6.96 5.23 33.94
C LEU A 552 5.49 5.33 33.53
N ALA A 553 5.00 4.42 32.69
CA ALA A 553 3.60 4.36 32.28
C ALA A 553 2.65 4.28 33.49
N ARG A 554 2.91 3.37 34.44
CA ARG A 554 2.12 3.24 35.68
C ARG A 554 2.16 4.49 36.55
N THR A 555 3.30 5.18 36.65
CA THR A 555 3.40 6.44 37.41
C THR A 555 2.65 7.59 36.75
N ALA A 556 2.40 7.52 35.44
CA ALA A 556 1.47 8.40 34.72
C ALA A 556 0.01 7.88 34.76
N GLY A 557 -0.29 6.82 35.51
CA GLY A 557 -1.64 6.29 35.61
C GLY A 557 -2.20 5.75 34.30
N VAL A 558 -1.31 5.33 33.38
CA VAL A 558 -1.68 4.64 32.14
C VAL A 558 -2.36 3.32 32.51
N GLU A 559 -3.54 3.07 31.92
CA GLU A 559 -4.23 1.80 32.04
C GLU A 559 -3.48 0.72 31.25
N ARG A 560 -3.42 -0.49 31.80
CA ARG A 560 -2.81 -1.61 31.09
C ARG A 560 -3.76 -2.06 29.95
N PRO A 561 -3.26 -2.21 28.71
CA PRO A 561 -4.05 -2.75 27.62
C PRO A 561 -4.68 -4.12 27.97
N PRO A 562 -5.88 -4.45 27.43
CA PRO A 562 -6.59 -5.71 27.72
C PRO A 562 -6.00 -6.91 26.96
N ALA A 563 -4.68 -6.97 26.91
CA ALA A 563 -3.90 -8.05 26.34
C ALA A 563 -2.49 -8.06 26.96
N THR A 564 -1.79 -9.18 26.83
CA THR A 564 -0.33 -9.26 26.97
C THR A 564 0.27 -9.78 25.69
N TRP A 565 1.46 -9.33 25.33
CA TRP A 565 2.18 -9.90 24.21
C TRP A 565 3.67 -9.97 24.48
N GLU A 566 4.34 -10.85 23.75
CA GLU A 566 5.78 -10.99 23.75
C GLU A 566 6.30 -10.98 22.31
N VAL A 567 7.44 -10.34 22.09
CA VAL A 567 8.16 -10.42 20.81
C VAL A 567 8.77 -11.82 20.73
N GLU A 568 8.35 -12.60 19.75
CA GLU A 568 8.77 -13.99 19.61
C GLU A 568 10.04 -14.11 18.77
N GLU A 569 10.15 -13.29 17.71
CA GLU A 569 11.32 -13.24 16.83
C GLU A 569 11.58 -11.82 16.34
N GLY A 570 12.85 -11.52 16.04
CA GLY A 570 13.34 -10.18 15.70
C GLY A 570 14.03 -9.49 16.89
N PRO A 571 14.26 -8.16 16.81
CA PRO A 571 14.10 -7.34 15.62
C PRO A 571 15.14 -7.70 14.54
N TRP A 572 14.67 -7.84 13.30
CA TRP A 572 15.48 -7.94 12.10
C TRP A 572 15.58 -6.56 11.43
N PHE A 573 16.73 -6.27 10.81
CA PHE A 573 17.02 -4.96 10.20
C PHE A 573 17.44 -5.07 8.74
N ASP A 574 17.30 -6.26 8.16
CA ASP A 574 17.58 -6.49 6.76
C ASP A 574 16.31 -6.20 5.97
N ASN A 575 16.48 -5.70 4.75
CA ASN A 575 15.36 -5.52 3.83
C ASN A 575 14.72 -6.87 3.53
N GLY A 576 13.40 -6.93 3.37
CA GLY A 576 12.74 -8.22 3.21
C GLY A 576 11.27 -8.18 2.84
N VAL A 577 10.69 -9.37 2.73
CA VAL A 577 9.26 -9.60 2.50
C VAL A 577 8.80 -10.69 3.48
N MET A 578 7.65 -10.49 4.10
CA MET A 578 6.95 -11.56 4.82
C MET A 578 5.87 -12.14 3.92
N THR A 579 5.72 -13.47 3.90
CA THR A 579 4.61 -14.14 3.22
C THR A 579 3.81 -14.94 4.24
N VAL A 580 2.53 -14.61 4.39
CA VAL A 580 1.58 -15.41 5.17
C VAL A 580 1.00 -16.47 4.24
N VAL A 581 1.11 -17.74 4.65
CA VAL A 581 0.59 -18.89 3.93
C VAL A 581 -0.57 -19.46 4.72
N LEU A 582 -1.77 -19.34 4.15
CA LEU A 582 -3.02 -19.77 4.72
C LEU A 582 -3.56 -20.95 3.91
N ASP A 583 -3.89 -22.04 4.59
CA ASP A 583 -4.37 -23.28 3.98
C ASP A 583 -5.43 -23.91 4.88
N GLY A 584 -6.70 -23.74 4.49
CA GLY A 584 -7.85 -24.02 5.35
C GLY A 584 -7.78 -23.21 6.64
N ARG A 585 -7.52 -23.89 7.76
CA ARG A 585 -7.38 -23.28 9.09
C ARG A 585 -5.93 -23.21 9.58
N SER A 586 -4.95 -23.63 8.79
CA SER A 586 -3.53 -23.56 9.12
C SER A 586 -2.96 -22.22 8.69
N ALA A 587 -2.21 -21.57 9.56
CA ALA A 587 -1.46 -20.35 9.21
C ALA A 587 0.04 -20.54 9.41
N ARG A 588 0.84 -20.17 8.41
CA ARG A 588 2.32 -20.17 8.46
C ARG A 588 2.88 -18.85 7.98
N LEU A 589 4.06 -18.51 8.48
CA LEU A 589 4.82 -17.34 8.07
C LEU A 589 6.12 -17.78 7.40
N GLU A 590 6.43 -17.16 6.28
CA GLU A 590 7.74 -17.18 5.64
C GLU A 590 8.34 -15.77 5.72
N VAL A 591 9.59 -15.65 6.18
CA VAL A 591 10.29 -14.36 6.27
C VAL A 591 11.52 -14.41 5.39
N ASP A 592 11.51 -13.66 4.29
CA ASP A 592 12.61 -13.56 3.34
C ASP A 592 13.39 -12.27 3.58
N HIS A 593 14.66 -12.41 3.96
CA HIS A 593 15.58 -11.29 4.05
C HIS A 593 16.51 -11.27 2.86
N VAL A 594 16.78 -10.06 2.36
CA VAL A 594 17.69 -9.79 1.25
C VAL A 594 18.90 -9.03 1.77
N ARG A 595 20.08 -9.49 1.37
CA ARG A 595 21.37 -8.90 1.74
C ARG A 595 22.27 -8.83 0.51
N VAL A 596 23.29 -8.00 0.59
CA VAL A 596 24.38 -8.01 -0.38
C VAL A 596 25.66 -8.42 0.35
N ASP A 597 26.37 -9.41 -0.21
CA ASP A 597 27.63 -9.87 0.35
C ASP A 597 28.80 -8.95 -0.01
N ARG A 598 30.00 -9.29 0.49
CA ARG A 598 31.20 -8.48 0.27
C ARG A 598 31.63 -8.39 -1.19
N ASP A 599 31.14 -9.29 -2.04
CA ASP A 599 31.43 -9.35 -3.47
C ASP A 599 30.33 -8.67 -4.30
N GLY A 600 29.34 -8.04 -3.65
CA GLY A 600 28.21 -7.40 -4.33
C GLY A 600 27.11 -8.37 -4.76
N ARG A 601 27.16 -9.63 -4.33
CA ARG A 601 26.15 -10.64 -4.70
C ARG A 601 24.98 -10.59 -3.74
N TRP A 602 23.79 -10.69 -4.29
CA TRP A 602 22.55 -10.75 -3.53
C TRP A 602 22.45 -12.10 -2.83
N GLN A 603 22.16 -12.08 -1.53
CA GLN A 603 22.00 -13.25 -0.67
C GLN A 603 20.64 -13.21 -0.01
N ARG A 604 20.02 -14.39 0.08
CA ARG A 604 18.71 -14.57 0.71
C ARG A 604 18.81 -15.45 1.95
N ARG A 605 18.03 -15.12 2.97
CA ARG A 605 17.77 -16.00 4.12
C ARG A 605 16.27 -16.07 4.37
N THR A 606 15.71 -17.27 4.19
CA THR A 606 14.30 -17.57 4.46
C THR A 606 14.14 -18.23 5.83
N HIS A 607 13.20 -17.74 6.63
CA HIS A 607 12.77 -18.32 7.90
C HIS A 607 11.33 -18.81 7.78
N HIS A 608 10.99 -19.92 8.42
CA HIS A 608 9.63 -20.47 8.40
C HIS A 608 9.10 -20.63 9.82
N ARG A 609 7.82 -20.34 10.02
CA ARG A 609 7.13 -20.45 11.31
C ARG A 609 5.68 -20.92 11.14
N THR A 610 5.20 -21.73 12.08
CA THR A 610 3.75 -22.05 12.19
C THR A 610 3.10 -21.08 13.17
N LEU A 611 1.96 -20.51 12.78
CA LEU A 611 1.21 -19.52 13.56
C LEU A 611 -0.04 -20.13 14.20
N ALA A 612 -0.80 -20.94 13.44
CA ALA A 612 -2.05 -21.58 13.87
C ALA A 612 -2.17 -23.00 13.32
#